data_AF-A0A2S2QD45-F1
#
_entry.id   AF-A0A2S2QD45-F1
#
_cell.length_a   1.000
_cell.length_b   1.000
_cell.length_c   1.000
_cell.angle_alpha   90.00
_cell.angle_beta   90.00
_cell.angle_gamma   90.00
#
_symmetry.space_group_name_H-M   'P 1'
#
loop_
_entity.id
_entity.type
_entity.pdbx_description
1 polymer ?
#
loop_
_entity_poly.entity_id
_entity_poly.type
_entity_poly.pdbx_seq_one_letter_code
_entity_poly.pdbx_strand_id
1 'polypeptide(L)'
;MSYGFIVKVGDHVPAELLEQFEIPRSVVVYRGSENADDVAKQFVMAVTSIAERIHELLSKTNVPIVITDEQLRVHHTKIHCELCKIKFSHGNRLVAHHDHLTGKFLKSLCNNCNLKLVTQNFVPCFIHNLSRYDAHFIVTE
;
A
#
# COMPACT_ATOMS: atom_id res chain seq x y z
N MET A 1 -30.82 -1.85 1.06
CA MET A 1 -29.62 -2.66 0.68
C MET A 1 -28.54 -2.58 1.79
N SER A 2 -27.47 -3.38 1.78
CA SER A 2 -26.35 -3.25 2.74
C SER A 2 -25.01 -3.62 2.09
N TYR A 3 -23.90 -3.09 2.60
CA TYR A 3 -22.56 -3.50 2.22
C TYR A 3 -21.68 -3.78 3.44
N GLY A 4 -20.61 -4.53 3.21
CA GLY A 4 -19.51 -4.64 4.14
C GLY A 4 -18.18 -4.78 3.41
N PHE A 5 -17.13 -4.16 3.95
CA PHE A 5 -15.78 -4.27 3.39
C PHE A 5 -14.74 -4.36 4.50
N ILE A 6 -13.57 -4.88 4.16
CA ILE A 6 -12.39 -4.92 5.02
C ILE A 6 -11.19 -4.39 4.23
N VAL A 7 -10.36 -3.58 4.88
CA VAL A 7 -9.09 -3.15 4.32
C VAL A 7 -8.04 -4.20 4.65
N LYS A 8 -7.50 -4.87 3.63
CA LYS A 8 -6.46 -5.87 3.80
C LYS A 8 -5.09 -5.20 3.72
N VAL A 9 -4.39 -5.16 4.86
CA VAL A 9 -3.06 -4.58 4.99
C VAL A 9 -2.02 -5.70 5.17
N GLY A 10 -0.80 -5.50 4.67
CA GLY A 10 0.29 -6.45 4.88
C GLY A 10 0.80 -6.45 6.33
N ASP A 11 1.26 -7.61 6.81
CA ASP A 11 1.67 -7.80 8.22
C ASP A 11 2.84 -6.90 8.67
N HIS A 12 3.59 -6.35 7.73
CA HIS A 12 4.73 -5.47 8.01
C HIS A 12 4.31 -4.02 8.30
N VAL A 13 3.07 -3.63 8.01
CA VAL A 13 2.62 -2.25 8.20
C VAL A 13 2.38 -1.97 9.69
N PRO A 14 3.03 -0.96 10.27
CA PRO A 14 2.85 -0.59 11.68
C PRO A 14 1.40 -0.29 12.04
N ALA A 15 0.98 -0.77 13.22
CA ALA A 15 -0.37 -0.59 13.72
C ALA A 15 -0.71 0.88 13.97
N GLU A 16 0.29 1.62 14.42
CA GLU A 16 0.24 3.03 14.79
C GLU A 16 -0.04 3.90 13.57
N LEU A 17 0.47 3.53 12.39
CA LEU A 17 0.16 4.23 11.15
C LEU A 17 -1.30 4.01 10.75
N LEU A 18 -1.81 2.79 10.91
CA LEU A 18 -3.23 2.53 10.61
C LEU A 18 -4.16 3.32 11.52
N GLU A 19 -3.81 3.44 12.81
CA GLU A 19 -4.56 4.25 13.77
C GLU A 19 -4.45 5.75 13.44
N GLN A 20 -3.25 6.25 13.17
CA GLN A 20 -3.00 7.66 12.84
C GLN A 20 -3.78 8.15 11.61
N PHE A 21 -3.86 7.31 10.58
CA PHE A 21 -4.63 7.62 9.36
C PHE A 21 -6.05 7.04 9.39
N GLU A 22 -6.47 6.54 10.57
CA GLU A 22 -7.73 5.87 10.94
C GLU A 22 -8.23 4.83 9.90
N ILE A 23 -7.29 4.10 9.30
CA ILE A 23 -7.56 2.97 8.41
C ILE A 23 -8.19 1.83 9.23
N PRO A 24 -9.41 1.36 8.88
CA PRO A 24 -10.13 0.38 9.67
C PRO A 24 -9.45 -0.99 9.60
N ARG A 25 -9.33 -1.64 10.76
CA ARG A 25 -8.76 -2.99 10.88
C ARG A 25 -9.80 -4.09 11.01
N SER A 26 -11.03 -3.71 11.34
CA SER A 26 -12.19 -4.58 11.40
C SER A 26 -13.08 -4.39 10.18
N VAL A 27 -14.03 -5.29 10.00
CA VAL A 27 -15.03 -5.17 8.94
C VAL A 27 -15.89 -3.92 9.18
N VAL A 28 -15.97 -3.07 8.16
CA VAL A 28 -16.89 -1.93 8.11
C VAL A 28 -18.19 -2.42 7.51
N VAL A 29 -19.32 -2.16 8.18
CA VAL A 29 -20.65 -2.59 7.73
C VAL A 29 -21.58 -1.39 7.70
N TYR A 30 -22.30 -1.25 6.60
CA TYR A 30 -23.39 -0.28 6.47
C TYR A 30 -24.68 -1.00 6.08
N ARG A 31 -25.75 -0.68 6.79
CA ARG A 31 -27.10 -1.21 6.52
C ARG A 31 -28.00 -0.03 6.21
N GLY A 32 -28.59 -0.03 5.02
CA GLY A 32 -29.60 0.96 4.65
C GLY A 32 -30.84 0.86 5.54
N SER A 33 -31.61 1.94 5.57
CA SER A 33 -32.88 2.04 6.29
C SER A 33 -33.93 2.72 5.43
N GLU A 34 -35.19 2.74 5.87
CA GLU A 34 -36.28 3.44 5.17
C GLU A 34 -35.98 4.93 4.92
N ASN A 35 -35.14 5.55 5.76
CA ASN A 35 -34.72 6.95 5.62
C ASN A 35 -33.33 7.15 4.99
N ALA A 36 -32.66 6.06 4.59
CA ALA A 36 -31.30 6.10 4.03
C ALA A 36 -31.06 4.89 3.11
N ASP A 37 -31.59 4.96 1.89
CA ASP A 37 -31.54 3.85 0.92
C ASP A 37 -30.48 4.04 -0.20
N ASP A 38 -29.71 5.14 -0.17
CA ASP A 38 -28.60 5.41 -1.11
C ASP A 38 -27.34 4.58 -0.78
N VAL A 39 -27.51 3.27 -0.59
CA VAL A 39 -26.48 2.35 -0.09
C VAL A 39 -25.29 2.27 -1.04
N ALA A 40 -25.53 2.34 -2.34
CA ALA A 40 -24.48 2.30 -3.37
C ALA A 40 -23.60 3.55 -3.33
N LYS A 41 -24.22 4.72 -3.24
CA LYS A 41 -23.52 6.00 -3.03
C LYS A 41 -22.68 5.98 -1.75
N GLN A 42 -23.27 5.52 -0.65
CA GLN A 42 -22.57 5.39 0.63
C GLN A 42 -21.38 4.42 0.55
N PHE A 43 -21.49 3.36 -0.27
CA PHE A 43 -20.38 2.45 -0.52
C PHE A 43 -19.24 3.14 -1.28
N VAL A 44 -19.53 3.81 -2.40
CA VAL A 44 -18.52 4.52 -3.21
C VAL A 44 -17.84 5.62 -2.39
N MET A 45 -18.61 6.41 -1.64
CA MET A 45 -18.06 7.42 -0.73
C MET A 45 -17.13 6.80 0.33
N ALA A 46 -17.54 5.70 0.97
CA ALA A 46 -16.72 5.06 2.00
C ALA A 46 -15.41 4.50 1.45
N VAL A 47 -15.45 3.77 0.32
CA VAL A 47 -14.24 3.22 -0.29
C VAL A 47 -13.30 4.31 -0.80
N THR A 48 -13.85 5.40 -1.36
CA THR A 48 -13.08 6.54 -1.84
C THR A 48 -12.39 7.27 -0.69
N SER A 49 -13.10 7.52 0.41
CA SER A 49 -12.51 8.11 1.62
C SER A 49 -11.37 7.24 2.17
N ILE A 50 -11.53 5.91 2.20
CA ILE A 50 -10.45 5.00 2.58
C ILE A 50 -9.26 5.08 1.62
N ALA A 51 -9.50 5.14 0.31
CA ALA A 51 -8.43 5.26 -0.68
C ALA A 51 -7.64 6.56 -0.52
N GLU A 52 -8.31 7.69 -0.24
CA GLU A 52 -7.68 8.97 0.05
C GLU A 52 -6.78 8.91 1.30
N ARG A 53 -7.26 8.27 2.37
CA ARG A 53 -6.48 8.09 3.61
C ARG A 53 -5.26 7.19 3.40
N ILE A 54 -5.41 6.12 2.60
CA ILE A 54 -4.28 5.26 2.23
C ILE A 54 -3.27 6.06 1.41
N HIS A 55 -3.73 6.88 0.47
CA HIS A 55 -2.86 7.76 -0.31
C HIS A 55 -2.12 8.78 0.59
N GLU A 56 -2.81 9.36 1.56
CA GLU A 56 -2.23 10.27 2.54
C GLU A 56 -1.16 9.56 3.40
N LEU A 57 -1.44 8.35 3.88
CA LEU A 57 -0.48 7.52 4.60
C LEU A 57 0.78 7.29 3.76
N LEU A 58 0.62 6.85 2.51
CA LEU A 58 1.74 6.54 1.62
C LEU A 58 2.54 7.76 1.19
N SER A 59 1.91 8.94 1.10
CA SER A 59 2.56 10.17 0.66
C SER A 59 3.26 10.91 1.81
N LYS A 60 2.71 10.88 3.02
CA LYS A 60 3.27 11.56 4.20
C LYS A 60 4.27 10.72 4.98
N THR A 61 4.24 9.39 4.82
CA THR A 61 5.14 8.49 5.55
C THR A 61 6.40 8.23 4.73
N ASN A 62 7.55 8.66 5.26
CA ASN A 62 8.86 8.36 4.72
C ASN A 62 9.86 8.13 5.87
N VAL A 63 9.77 6.95 6.47
CA VAL A 63 10.62 6.58 7.61
C VAL A 63 12.06 6.38 7.12
N PRO A 64 13.05 7.06 7.72
CA PRO A 64 14.45 6.87 7.37
C PRO A 64 14.89 5.42 7.50
N ILE A 65 15.84 5.01 6.66
CA ILE A 65 16.38 3.66 6.67
C ILE A 65 16.96 3.28 8.05
N VAL A 66 16.52 2.13 8.55
CA VAL A 66 17.07 1.44 9.70
C VAL A 66 17.88 0.25 9.19
N ILE A 67 19.20 0.37 9.26
CA ILE A 67 20.15 -0.66 8.83
C ILE A 67 21.12 -0.94 9.98
N THR A 68 21.29 -2.23 10.32
CA THR A 68 22.26 -2.66 11.33
C THR A 68 23.68 -2.65 10.78
N ASP A 69 24.70 -2.57 11.64
CA ASP A 69 26.11 -2.62 11.22
C ASP A 69 26.44 -3.85 10.39
N GLU A 70 25.87 -5.01 10.76
CA GLU A 70 26.08 -6.25 10.01
C GLU A 70 25.43 -6.20 8.62
N GLN A 71 24.20 -5.69 8.52
CA GLN A 71 23.56 -5.47 7.22
C GLN A 71 24.33 -4.46 6.38
N LEU A 72 24.89 -3.41 7.00
CA LEU A 72 25.68 -2.40 6.31
C LEU A 72 26.98 -3.00 5.74
N ARG A 73 27.68 -3.85 6.49
CA ARG A 73 28.84 -4.61 5.99
C ARG A 73 28.46 -5.49 4.81
N VAL A 74 27.41 -6.28 4.95
CA VAL A 74 26.90 -7.13 3.86
C VAL A 74 26.50 -6.27 2.66
N HIS A 75 25.88 -5.13 2.87
CA HIS A 75 25.49 -4.20 1.81
C HIS A 75 26.70 -3.72 1.01
N HIS A 76 27.77 -3.25 1.68
CA HIS A 76 28.98 -2.74 1.03
C HIS A 76 29.81 -3.80 0.30
N THR A 77 29.65 -5.08 0.65
CA THR A 77 30.34 -6.19 -0.06
C THR A 77 29.62 -6.64 -1.33
N LYS A 78 28.39 -6.15 -1.59
CA LYS A 78 27.64 -6.54 -2.78
C LYS A 78 28.28 -5.94 -4.03
N ILE A 79 28.54 -6.81 -5.00
CA ILE A 79 29.06 -6.43 -6.33
C ILE A 79 27.99 -6.47 -7.43
N HIS A 80 26.88 -7.17 -7.21
CA HIS A 80 25.76 -7.30 -8.14
C HIS A 80 24.44 -6.86 -7.48
N CYS A 81 23.56 -6.25 -8.28
CA CYS A 81 22.21 -5.88 -7.86
C CYS A 81 21.40 -7.12 -7.48
N GLU A 82 20.72 -7.09 -6.34
CA GLU A 82 19.94 -8.26 -5.90
C GLU A 82 18.67 -8.50 -6.73
N LEU A 83 18.21 -7.50 -7.49
CA LEU A 83 17.06 -7.62 -8.39
C LEU A 83 17.46 -8.05 -9.80
N CYS A 84 18.22 -7.24 -10.54
CA CYS A 84 18.57 -7.53 -11.94
C CYS A 84 19.83 -8.39 -12.11
N LYS A 85 20.56 -8.68 -11.03
CA LYS A 85 21.82 -9.47 -11.03
C LYS A 85 22.98 -8.87 -11.84
N ILE A 86 22.86 -7.64 -12.32
CA ILE A 86 23.91 -6.91 -13.04
C ILE A 86 24.91 -6.29 -12.07
N LYS A 87 26.19 -6.25 -12.44
CA LYS A 87 27.28 -5.64 -11.67
C LYS A 87 27.07 -4.13 -11.53
N PHE A 88 27.37 -3.57 -10.36
CA PHE A 88 27.30 -2.12 -10.16
C PHE A 88 28.35 -1.38 -11.00
N SER A 89 28.01 -0.16 -11.41
CA SER A 89 28.89 0.69 -12.20
C SER A 89 28.77 2.15 -11.75
N HIS A 90 29.66 3.03 -12.24
CA HIS A 90 29.63 4.44 -11.91
C HIS A 90 28.28 5.11 -12.28
N GLY A 91 27.68 4.69 -13.41
CA GLY A 91 26.38 5.18 -13.88
C GLY A 91 25.18 4.47 -13.26
N ASN A 92 25.38 3.36 -12.55
CA ASN A 92 24.31 2.62 -11.88
C ASN A 92 24.83 2.04 -10.56
N ARG A 93 24.90 2.92 -9.57
CA ARG A 93 25.56 2.69 -8.29
C ARG A 93 24.73 1.80 -7.36
N LEU A 94 25.40 1.21 -6.36
CA LEU A 94 24.79 0.51 -5.25
C LEU A 94 23.94 1.47 -4.40
N VAL A 95 22.72 1.08 -4.07
CA VAL A 95 21.74 1.82 -3.26
C VAL A 95 21.09 0.86 -2.26
N ALA A 96 20.91 1.32 -1.02
CA ALA A 96 20.20 0.58 0.02
C ALA A 96 18.69 0.79 -0.11
N HIS A 97 18.00 -0.21 -0.65
CA HIS A 97 16.54 -0.20 -0.77
C HIS A 97 15.91 -0.60 0.57
N HIS A 98 14.93 0.17 1.01
CA HIS A 98 14.25 0.00 2.29
C HIS A 98 12.74 0.24 2.13
N ASP A 99 11.99 -0.26 3.11
CA ASP A 99 10.57 0.02 3.24
C ASP A 99 10.37 1.43 3.85
N HIS A 100 9.64 2.30 3.17
CA HIS A 100 9.37 3.67 3.64
C HIS A 100 8.36 3.74 4.79
N LEU A 101 7.61 2.66 5.08
CA LEU A 101 6.67 2.62 6.21
C LEU A 101 7.35 2.21 7.51
N THR A 102 8.34 1.31 7.45
CA THR A 102 9.02 0.76 8.64
C THR A 102 10.48 1.22 8.77
N GLY A 103 11.06 1.80 7.72
CA GLY A 103 12.49 2.07 7.61
C GLY A 103 13.32 0.81 7.34
N LYS A 104 12.75 -0.39 7.37
CA LYS A 104 13.50 -1.65 7.36
C LYS A 104 14.32 -1.79 6.07
N PHE A 105 15.63 -2.01 6.20
CA PHE A 105 16.46 -2.40 5.06
C PHE A 105 15.96 -3.70 4.42
N LEU A 106 15.76 -3.68 3.11
CA LEU A 106 15.25 -4.82 2.34
C LEU A 106 16.33 -5.45 1.48
N LYS A 107 17.00 -4.66 0.63
CA LYS A 107 17.89 -5.17 -0.43
C LYS A 107 18.96 -4.16 -0.84
N SER A 108 20.06 -4.68 -1.36
CA SER A 108 21.09 -3.95 -2.08
C SER A 108 20.78 -3.91 -3.58
N LEU A 109 20.31 -2.76 -4.08
CA LEU A 109 19.89 -2.61 -5.46
C LEU A 109 20.79 -1.66 -6.22
N CYS A 110 20.69 -1.67 -7.54
CA CYS A 110 21.26 -0.62 -8.37
C CYS A 110 20.25 0.54 -8.47
N ASN A 111 20.74 1.77 -8.67
CA ASN A 111 19.89 2.96 -8.75
C ASN A 111 18.71 2.80 -9.73
N ASN A 112 18.96 2.25 -10.91
CA ASN A 112 17.92 2.03 -11.92
C ASN A 112 16.82 1.06 -11.47
N CYS A 113 17.18 0.01 -10.71
CA CYS A 113 16.19 -0.91 -10.14
C CYS A 113 15.42 -0.24 -9.01
N ASN A 114 16.11 0.51 -8.14
CA ASN A 114 15.47 1.21 -7.03
C ASN A 114 14.42 2.21 -7.52
N LEU A 115 14.75 3.03 -8.53
CA LEU A 115 13.82 4.02 -9.09
C LEU A 115 12.58 3.40 -9.77
N LYS A 116 12.67 2.14 -10.21
CA LYS A 116 11.53 1.41 -10.80
C LYS A 116 10.58 0.82 -9.75
N LEU A 117 11.05 0.66 -8.50
CA LEU A 117 10.21 0.20 -7.40
C LEU A 117 9.43 1.39 -6.86
N VAL A 118 8.34 1.71 -7.56
CA VAL A 118 7.44 2.81 -7.20
C VAL A 118 6.27 2.30 -6.37
N THR A 119 5.92 3.09 -5.36
CA THR A 119 4.67 2.91 -4.62
C THR A 119 3.50 3.04 -5.59
N GLN A 120 2.53 2.13 -5.51
CA GLN A 120 1.35 2.17 -6.36
C GLN A 120 0.52 3.42 -6.03
N ASN A 121 -0.06 4.03 -7.07
CA ASN A 121 -0.90 5.23 -6.95
C ASN A 121 -2.40 4.90 -6.96
N PHE A 122 -2.77 3.64 -6.75
CA PHE A 122 -4.15 3.18 -6.69
C PHE A 122 -4.33 2.13 -5.61
N VAL A 123 -5.57 1.98 -5.11
CA VAL A 123 -5.94 0.96 -4.14
C VAL A 123 -6.79 -0.11 -4.85
N PRO A 124 -6.29 -1.34 -5.00
CA PRO A 124 -7.06 -2.42 -5.61
C PRO A 124 -8.29 -2.77 -4.76
N CYS A 125 -9.48 -2.73 -5.38
CA CYS A 125 -10.73 -3.15 -4.75
C CYS A 125 -11.18 -4.49 -5.32
N PHE A 126 -11.34 -5.49 -4.45
CA PHE A 126 -11.83 -6.82 -4.82
C PHE A 126 -13.28 -6.96 -4.34
N ILE A 127 -14.21 -7.10 -5.29
CA ILE A 127 -15.65 -7.19 -4.98
C ILE A 127 -16.10 -8.64 -5.18
N HIS A 128 -16.70 -9.21 -4.14
CA HIS A 128 -17.35 -10.52 -4.21
C HIS A 128 -18.79 -10.36 -4.71
N ASN A 129 -19.29 -11.37 -5.43
CA ASN A 129 -20.69 -11.46 -5.89
C ASN A 129 -21.14 -10.51 -7.01
N LEU A 130 -20.23 -9.97 -7.83
CA LEU A 130 -20.63 -9.34 -9.10
C LEU A 130 -20.91 -10.37 -10.21
N SER A 131 -20.47 -11.62 -10.03
CA SER A 131 -20.82 -12.70 -10.95
C SER A 131 -22.32 -12.98 -10.86
N ARG A 132 -23.06 -12.63 -11.91
CA ARG A 132 -24.53 -12.74 -12.06
C ARG A 132 -25.36 -11.64 -11.39
N TYR A 133 -24.74 -10.57 -10.88
CA TYR A 133 -25.44 -9.38 -10.41
C TYR A 133 -25.11 -8.17 -11.27
N ASP A 134 -26.06 -7.25 -11.39
CA ASP A 134 -25.86 -6.00 -12.10
C ASP A 134 -24.97 -5.06 -11.26
N ALA A 135 -23.82 -4.65 -11.79
CA ALA A 135 -22.92 -3.69 -11.15
C ALA A 135 -23.23 -2.23 -11.53
N HIS A 136 -24.12 -1.98 -12.49
CA HIS A 136 -24.35 -0.65 -13.05
C HIS A 136 -24.76 0.36 -11.97
N PHE A 137 -25.53 -0.07 -10.98
CA PHE A 137 -25.96 0.79 -9.86
C PHE A 137 -24.81 1.29 -8.97
N ILE A 138 -23.62 0.69 -9.05
CA ILE A 138 -22.41 1.15 -8.34
C ILE A 138 -21.58 2.05 -9.27
N VAL A 139 -21.52 1.73 -10.55
CA VAL A 139 -20.70 2.47 -11.54
C VAL A 139 -21.24 3.88 -11.80
N THR A 140 -22.55 4.09 -11.61
CA THR A 140 -23.20 5.38 -11.81
C THR A 140 -23.08 6.35 -10.63
N GLU A 141 -22.55 5.91 -9.50
CA GLU A 141 -22.34 6.71 -8.29
C GLU A 141 -20.94 7.35 -8.28
#